data_AF-A0A6L6X1A6-F1
#
_entry.id   AF-A0A6L6X1A6-F1
#
_cell.length_a   1.000
_cell.length_b   1.000
_cell.length_c   1.000
_cell.angle_alpha   90.00
_cell.angle_beta   90.00
_cell.angle_gamma   90.00
#
_symmetry.space_group_name_H-M   'P 1'
#
loop_
_entity.id
_entity.type
_entity.pdbx_description
1 polymer ?
#
loop_
_entity_poly.entity_id
_entity_poly.type
_entity_poly.pdbx_seq_one_letter_code
_entity_poly.pdbx_strand_id
1 'polypeptide(L)'
;MARALFGGSAADVAETVTGARVPGAAGAVWDGPGPDALQVTDLLDPTGIPLQALAANADGMVEAFYGPEGAERLYVDFGAGRVALVPVDIGDRLKAHMADAEAHNVGDRYLDRTTGGEITGPLTVRGMVSADGLSLPGQASRFSRGAVVTSPAGAVTYVICALQKGAQVVGVAAYRSGGSGATINAVRNGMDLLPTDLSLSTEAVWVAAPSVQNGVAVAGDSLAVTVRSVSGAPAYVSFEIFLQGA
;
A
#
# COMPACT_ATOMS: atom_id res chain seq x y z
N MET A 1 -24.21 18.16 -4.93
CA MET A 1 -24.98 16.91 -4.73
C MET A 1 -26.37 17.08 -5.33
N ALA A 2 -27.04 16.01 -5.75
CA ALA A 2 -28.43 16.12 -6.20
C ALA A 2 -29.36 16.41 -5.00
N ARG A 3 -30.49 17.10 -5.25
CA ARG A 3 -31.57 17.25 -4.25
C ARG A 3 -32.22 15.90 -3.98
N ALA A 4 -32.58 15.65 -2.73
CA ALA A 4 -33.22 14.41 -2.32
C ALA A 4 -34.75 14.51 -2.45
N LEU A 5 -35.41 13.42 -2.87
CA LEU A 5 -36.87 13.30 -2.94
C LEU A 5 -37.44 12.83 -1.59
N PHE A 6 -38.38 13.58 -1.03
CA PHE A 6 -39.10 13.29 0.22
C PHE A 6 -40.60 13.10 -0.07
N GLY A 7 -41.33 12.49 0.87
CA GLY A 7 -42.77 12.31 0.72
C GLY A 7 -43.15 11.25 -0.32
N GLY A 8 -44.44 11.18 -0.63
CA GLY A 8 -44.97 10.28 -1.66
C GLY A 8 -45.01 8.79 -1.26
N SER A 9 -44.58 8.42 -0.05
CA SER A 9 -44.73 7.07 0.48
C SER A 9 -45.95 6.95 1.40
N ALA A 10 -46.38 5.72 1.67
CA ALA A 10 -47.48 5.45 2.60
C ALA A 10 -47.17 5.85 4.07
N ALA A 11 -45.91 6.12 4.40
CA ALA A 11 -45.47 6.53 5.73
C ALA A 11 -45.47 8.06 5.91
N ASP A 12 -45.57 8.83 4.83
CA ASP A 12 -45.48 10.28 4.87
C ASP A 12 -46.90 10.89 4.91
N VAL A 13 -47.38 11.18 6.12
CA VAL A 13 -48.78 11.57 6.37
C VAL A 13 -48.86 12.79 7.28
N ALA A 14 -49.88 13.61 7.05
CA ALA A 14 -50.30 14.63 8.01
C ALA A 14 -51.26 13.98 9.01
N GLU A 15 -50.86 13.93 10.27
CA GLU A 15 -51.65 13.31 11.33
C GLU A 15 -51.81 14.23 12.54
N THR A 16 -52.93 14.06 13.26
CA THR A 16 -53.14 14.66 14.57
C THR A 16 -52.30 13.93 15.63
N VAL A 17 -52.24 14.48 16.85
CA VAL A 17 -51.61 13.83 18.01
C VAL A 17 -52.22 12.47 18.38
N THR A 18 -53.40 12.13 17.83
CA THR A 18 -54.06 10.82 18.03
C THR A 18 -53.84 9.87 16.86
N GLY A 19 -53.05 10.24 15.84
CA GLY A 19 -52.79 9.44 14.63
C GLY A 19 -53.92 9.50 13.59
N ALA A 20 -54.82 10.48 13.66
CA ALA A 20 -55.86 10.64 12.64
C ALA A 20 -55.33 11.48 11.47
N ARG A 21 -55.54 11.04 10.23
CA ARG A 21 -55.09 11.79 9.05
C ARG A 21 -55.82 13.13 8.91
N VAL A 22 -55.11 14.14 8.41
CA VAL A 22 -55.61 15.52 8.23
C VAL A 22 -55.51 15.94 6.77
N PRO A 23 -56.56 15.68 5.95
CA PRO A 23 -56.60 16.13 4.56
C PRO A 23 -56.45 17.64 4.41
N GLY A 24 -55.68 18.10 3.42
CA GLY A 24 -55.50 19.51 3.12
C GLY A 24 -54.68 20.30 4.14
N ALA A 25 -54.11 19.64 5.16
CA ALA A 25 -53.28 20.32 6.16
C ALA A 25 -52.07 20.99 5.51
N ALA A 26 -51.85 22.27 5.81
CA ALA A 26 -50.63 22.97 5.45
C ALA A 26 -49.51 22.61 6.44
N GLY A 27 -48.34 22.26 5.92
CA GLY A 27 -47.17 21.86 6.68
C GLY A 27 -46.01 22.83 6.52
N ALA A 28 -45.37 23.20 7.64
CA ALA A 28 -44.09 23.89 7.64
C ALA A 28 -42.94 22.88 7.71
N VAL A 29 -41.92 23.06 6.86
CA VAL A 29 -40.74 22.19 6.81
C VAL A 29 -39.58 22.84 7.57
N TRP A 30 -38.79 22.04 8.28
CA TRP A 30 -37.72 22.47 9.17
C TRP A 30 -36.48 21.59 9.01
N ASP A 31 -35.31 22.16 9.30
CA ASP A 31 -34.01 21.45 9.25
C ASP A 31 -33.70 20.64 10.52
N GLY A 32 -34.57 20.69 11.53
CA GLY A 32 -34.39 20.00 12.80
C GLY A 32 -35.66 19.88 13.64
N PRO A 33 -35.67 19.01 14.67
CA PRO A 33 -36.83 18.79 15.52
C PRO A 33 -36.99 19.85 16.63
N GLY A 34 -35.89 20.52 17.01
CA GLY A 34 -35.85 21.40 18.18
C GLY A 34 -36.34 22.82 17.90
N PRO A 35 -36.71 23.61 18.93
CA PRO A 35 -37.30 24.93 18.77
C PRO A 35 -36.44 25.92 17.96
N ASP A 36 -35.12 25.74 17.97
CA ASP A 36 -34.16 26.60 17.26
C ASP A 36 -33.96 26.20 15.78
N ALA A 37 -34.65 25.16 15.29
CA ALA A 37 -34.57 24.76 13.89
C ALA A 37 -35.05 25.87 12.96
N LEU A 38 -34.43 25.98 11.79
CA LEU A 38 -34.78 26.95 10.78
C LEU A 38 -35.84 26.37 9.84
N GLN A 39 -36.79 27.22 9.46
CA GLN A 39 -37.78 26.84 8.47
C GLN A 39 -37.12 26.73 7.10
N VAL A 40 -37.32 25.59 6.45
CA VAL A 40 -36.84 25.31 5.09
C VAL A 40 -37.91 25.75 4.10
N THR A 41 -37.59 26.76 3.30
CA THR A 41 -38.48 27.29 2.24
C THR A 41 -38.03 26.92 0.83
N ASP A 42 -36.81 26.38 0.69
CA ASP A 42 -36.26 25.87 -0.57
C ASP A 42 -36.81 24.48 -0.88
N LEU A 43 -38.08 24.44 -1.30
CA LEU A 43 -38.82 23.23 -1.63
C LEU A 43 -39.26 23.29 -3.09
N LEU A 44 -39.13 22.19 -3.82
CA LEU A 44 -39.61 22.08 -5.20
C LEU A 44 -40.57 20.90 -5.33
N ASP A 45 -41.57 21.00 -6.21
CA ASP A 45 -42.37 19.86 -6.62
C ASP A 45 -41.56 18.89 -7.52
N PRO A 46 -42.10 17.71 -7.86
CA PRO A 46 -41.39 16.75 -8.72
C PRO A 46 -41.08 17.25 -10.14
N THR A 47 -41.69 18.37 -10.55
CA THR A 47 -41.44 19.03 -11.84
C THR A 47 -40.42 20.18 -11.75
N GLY A 48 -39.95 20.49 -10.54
CA GLY A 48 -38.98 21.55 -10.26
C GLY A 48 -39.58 22.92 -9.98
N ILE A 49 -40.90 23.03 -9.81
CA ILE A 49 -41.56 24.30 -9.49
C ILE A 49 -41.46 24.55 -7.97
N PRO A 50 -41.10 25.77 -7.53
CA PRO A 50 -41.06 26.10 -6.10
C PRO A 50 -42.41 25.93 -5.39
N LEU A 51 -42.39 25.23 -4.25
CA LEU A 51 -43.54 25.10 -3.35
C LEU A 51 -43.52 26.23 -2.32
N GLN A 52 -44.63 26.96 -2.19
CA GLN A 52 -44.77 28.00 -1.16
C GLN A 52 -45.02 27.41 0.24
N ALA A 53 -45.68 26.26 0.29
CA ALA A 53 -45.91 25.48 1.48
C ALA A 53 -46.13 24.02 1.08
N LEU A 54 -45.85 23.10 1.98
CA LEU A 54 -46.21 21.70 1.81
C LEU A 54 -47.69 21.54 2.19
N ALA A 55 -48.45 20.74 1.46
CA ALA A 55 -49.84 20.44 1.80
C ALA A 55 -50.09 18.94 1.69
N ALA A 56 -50.87 18.41 2.64
CA ALA A 56 -51.37 17.05 2.54
C ALA A 56 -52.52 16.98 1.54
N ASN A 57 -52.60 15.91 0.75
CA ASN A 57 -53.66 15.71 -0.23
C ASN A 57 -55.02 15.35 0.43
N ALA A 58 -56.02 15.00 -0.38
CA ALA A 58 -57.37 14.66 0.09
C ALA A 58 -57.42 13.45 1.05
N ASP A 59 -56.39 12.61 1.06
CA ASP A 59 -56.27 11.42 1.92
C ASP A 59 -55.36 11.67 3.14
N GLY A 60 -54.84 12.90 3.30
CA GLY A 60 -53.88 13.26 4.34
C GLY A 60 -52.45 12.76 4.07
N MET A 61 -52.13 12.40 2.82
CA MET A 61 -50.78 11.99 2.41
C MET A 61 -49.95 13.21 2.02
N VAL A 62 -48.65 13.18 2.33
CA VAL A 62 -47.68 14.15 1.83
C VAL A 62 -47.26 13.75 0.42
N GLU A 63 -47.52 14.62 -0.56
CA GLU A 63 -47.06 14.38 -1.94
C GLU A 63 -45.53 14.46 -2.04
N ALA A 64 -44.97 13.83 -3.07
CA ALA A 64 -43.52 13.84 -3.26
C ALA A 64 -43.01 15.27 -3.55
N PHE A 65 -41.87 15.63 -2.98
CA PHE A 65 -41.22 16.93 -3.19
C PHE A 65 -39.71 16.83 -3.03
N TYR A 66 -38.96 17.75 -3.62
CA TYR A 66 -37.53 17.87 -3.44
C TYR A 66 -37.19 18.87 -2.34
N GLY A 67 -36.34 18.45 -1.40
CA GLY A 67 -35.74 19.33 -0.39
C GLY A 67 -34.57 20.16 -0.93
N PRO A 68 -33.91 20.94 -0.06
CA PRO A 68 -32.67 21.63 -0.40
C PRO A 68 -31.54 20.63 -0.68
N GLU A 69 -30.52 21.10 -1.39
CA GLU A 69 -29.35 20.29 -1.72
C GLU A 69 -28.63 19.79 -0.45
N GLY A 70 -28.32 18.49 -0.39
CA GLY A 70 -27.59 17.88 0.72
C GLY A 70 -28.44 17.52 1.94
N ALA A 71 -29.75 17.81 1.95
CA ALA A 71 -30.62 17.39 3.04
C ALA A 71 -30.82 15.86 3.03
N GLU A 72 -30.49 15.21 4.16
CA GLU A 72 -30.73 13.76 4.37
C GLU A 72 -31.90 13.48 5.34
N ARG A 73 -32.41 14.54 5.96
CA ARG A 73 -33.57 14.50 6.85
C ARG A 73 -34.22 15.87 6.89
N LEU A 74 -35.55 15.89 6.83
CA LEU A 74 -36.36 17.09 7.04
C LEU A 74 -37.38 16.81 8.14
N TYR A 75 -37.93 17.86 8.73
CA TYR A 75 -38.96 17.76 9.75
C TYR A 75 -40.17 18.56 9.34
N VAL A 76 -41.35 17.98 9.47
CA VAL A 76 -42.60 18.57 8.99
C VAL A 76 -43.57 18.73 10.14
N ASP A 77 -44.20 19.90 10.23
CA ASP A 77 -45.20 20.21 11.25
C ASP A 77 -46.55 20.54 10.61
N PHE A 78 -47.53 19.66 10.81
CA PHE A 78 -48.92 19.84 10.40
C PHE A 78 -49.83 20.29 11.57
N GLY A 79 -49.25 20.74 12.68
CA GLY A 79 -49.96 21.23 13.87
C GLY A 79 -49.93 20.27 15.07
N ALA A 80 -49.44 19.04 14.89
CA ALA A 80 -49.24 18.05 15.96
C ALA A 80 -47.80 18.01 16.49
N GLY A 81 -46.91 18.83 15.94
CA GLY A 81 -45.48 18.80 16.19
C GLY A 81 -44.69 18.29 14.98
N ARG A 82 -43.35 18.34 15.11
CA ARG A 82 -42.42 18.05 14.02
C ARG A 82 -42.13 16.56 13.88
N VAL A 83 -42.47 15.99 12.73
CA VAL A 83 -42.21 14.58 12.36
C VAL A 83 -41.12 14.52 11.31
N ALA A 84 -40.17 13.59 11.48
CA ALA A 84 -39.06 13.43 10.54
C ALA A 84 -39.52 12.77 9.23
N LEU A 85 -39.11 13.34 8.10
CA LEU A 85 -39.16 12.74 6.78
C LEU A 85 -37.74 12.34 6.35
N VAL A 86 -37.64 11.16 5.74
CA VAL A 86 -36.39 10.62 5.18
C VAL A 86 -36.55 10.52 3.67
N PRO A 87 -35.50 10.75 2.87
CA PRO A 87 -35.59 10.61 1.43
C PRO A 87 -36.05 9.21 0.99
N VAL A 88 -36.89 9.17 -0.04
CA VAL A 88 -37.40 7.93 -0.66
C VAL A 88 -36.56 7.50 -1.88
N ASP A 89 -35.57 8.30 -2.27
CA ASP A 89 -34.71 8.09 -3.44
C ASP A 89 -33.39 7.35 -3.15
N ILE A 90 -33.26 6.74 -1.97
CA ILE A 90 -32.03 6.02 -1.56
C ILE A 90 -31.66 4.93 -2.58
N GLY A 91 -32.65 4.24 -3.15
CA GLY A 91 -32.42 3.23 -4.18
C GLY A 91 -31.81 3.80 -5.46
N ASP A 92 -32.30 4.96 -5.92
CA ASP A 92 -31.78 5.64 -7.10
C ASP A 92 -30.39 6.23 -6.83
N ARG A 93 -30.16 6.79 -5.64
CA ARG A 93 -28.84 7.26 -5.20
C ARG A 93 -27.82 6.10 -5.15
N LEU A 94 -28.21 4.95 -4.61
CA LEU A 94 -27.35 3.76 -4.59
C LEU A 94 -27.07 3.26 -6.02
N LYS A 95 -28.10 3.19 -6.87
CA LYS A 95 -27.94 2.78 -8.26
C LYS A 95 -27.02 3.72 -9.04
N ALA A 96 -27.15 5.03 -8.84
CA ALA A 96 -26.26 6.03 -9.41
C ALA A 96 -24.83 5.85 -8.89
N HIS A 97 -24.66 5.65 -7.58
CA HIS A 97 -23.36 5.40 -6.95
C HIS A 97 -22.68 4.13 -7.50
N MET A 98 -23.43 3.06 -7.75
CA MET A 98 -22.89 1.83 -8.35
C MET A 98 -22.55 1.97 -9.84
N ALA A 99 -23.23 2.85 -10.56
CA ALA A 99 -22.97 3.12 -11.98
C ALA A 99 -21.83 4.13 -12.19
N ASP A 100 -21.55 4.95 -11.17
CA ASP A 100 -20.41 5.87 -11.16
C ASP A 100 -19.12 5.07 -10.96
N ALA A 101 -18.46 4.75 -12.09
CA ALA A 101 -17.18 4.08 -12.12
C ALA A 101 -16.11 4.82 -11.30
N GLU A 102 -16.29 6.12 -11.03
CA GLU A 102 -15.35 6.98 -10.33
C GLU A 102 -15.66 7.14 -8.83
N ALA A 103 -16.88 6.80 -8.39
CA ALA A 103 -17.31 6.98 -6.99
C ALA A 103 -16.48 6.17 -5.97
N HIS A 104 -15.81 5.11 -6.41
CA HIS A 104 -14.82 4.36 -5.64
C HIS A 104 -13.38 4.54 -6.14
N ASN A 105 -13.17 5.18 -7.31
CA ASN A 105 -11.84 5.54 -7.80
C ASN A 105 -11.38 6.86 -7.19
N VAL A 106 -11.35 6.93 -5.86
CA VAL A 106 -10.65 7.99 -5.15
C VAL A 106 -9.15 7.76 -5.41
N GLY A 107 -8.68 8.29 -6.54
CA GLY A 107 -7.31 8.31 -7.08
C GLY A 107 -6.30 7.34 -6.47
N ASP A 108 -5.85 6.35 -7.25
CA ASP A 108 -4.63 5.56 -7.05
C ASP A 108 -4.44 4.87 -5.68
N ARG A 109 -5.44 4.86 -4.79
CA ARG A 109 -5.25 4.34 -3.43
C ARG A 109 -5.25 2.82 -3.32
N TYR A 110 -5.75 2.12 -4.33
CA TYR A 110 -5.85 0.67 -4.28
C TYR A 110 -5.35 0.09 -5.60
N LEU A 111 -4.39 -0.84 -5.51
CA LEU A 111 -4.06 -1.71 -6.62
C LEU A 111 -5.25 -2.61 -6.86
N ASP A 112 -5.87 -2.49 -8.04
CA ASP A 112 -6.93 -3.39 -8.43
C ASP A 112 -6.37 -4.82 -8.53
N ARG A 113 -6.98 -5.73 -7.77
CA ARG A 113 -6.63 -7.16 -7.76
C ARG A 113 -6.87 -7.85 -9.11
N THR A 114 -7.75 -7.29 -9.94
CA THR A 114 -8.21 -7.91 -11.19
C THR A 114 -7.51 -7.38 -12.43
N THR A 115 -7.23 -6.08 -12.51
CA THR A 115 -6.46 -5.51 -13.64
C THR A 115 -4.96 -5.43 -13.37
N GLY A 116 -4.54 -5.61 -12.12
CA GLY A 116 -3.18 -5.27 -11.70
C GLY A 116 -2.96 -3.75 -11.67
N GLY A 117 -1.77 -3.34 -11.24
CA GLY A 117 -1.35 -1.94 -11.23
C GLY A 117 0.16 -1.81 -11.14
N GLU A 118 0.70 -0.68 -11.60
CA GLU A 118 2.11 -0.33 -11.49
C GLU A 118 2.33 0.54 -10.24
N ILE A 119 3.27 0.16 -9.38
CA ILE A 119 3.73 1.03 -8.29
C ILE A 119 4.95 1.79 -8.78
N THR A 120 4.79 3.06 -9.14
CA THR A 120 5.92 3.94 -9.43
C THR A 120 6.41 4.59 -8.14
N GLY A 121 7.59 4.20 -7.65
CA GLY A 121 8.23 4.80 -6.48
C GLY A 121 8.70 3.80 -5.43
N PRO A 122 9.22 4.28 -4.27
CA PRO A 122 9.70 3.40 -3.20
C PRO A 122 8.55 2.60 -2.57
N LEU A 123 8.68 1.27 -2.56
CA LEU A 123 7.81 0.38 -1.80
C LEU A 123 8.54 -0.08 -0.53
N THR A 124 7.98 0.21 0.64
CA THR A 124 8.46 -0.36 1.91
C THR A 124 7.55 -1.50 2.33
N VAL A 125 8.06 -2.73 2.33
CA VAL A 125 7.35 -3.89 2.87
C VAL A 125 8.00 -4.32 4.19
N ARG A 126 7.19 -4.50 5.23
CA ARG A 126 7.62 -5.12 6.49
C ARG A 126 7.10 -6.55 6.51
N GLY A 127 8.00 -7.53 6.47
CA GLY A 127 7.67 -8.96 6.46
C GLY A 127 8.15 -9.68 5.20
N MET A 128 7.59 -10.86 4.94
CA MET A 128 7.93 -11.68 3.77
C MET A 128 7.10 -11.25 2.57
N VAL A 129 7.76 -11.01 1.43
CA VAL A 129 7.11 -10.90 0.13
C VAL A 129 7.21 -12.27 -0.55
N SER A 130 6.06 -12.90 -0.76
CA SER A 130 5.96 -14.11 -1.58
C SER A 130 5.10 -13.78 -2.79
N ALA A 131 5.71 -13.80 -3.98
CA ALA A 131 5.00 -13.62 -5.23
C ALA A 131 5.61 -14.55 -6.29
N ASP A 132 4.74 -15.29 -6.98
CA ASP A 132 5.13 -16.02 -8.18
C ASP A 132 5.48 -14.99 -9.26
N GLY A 133 6.72 -15.01 -9.72
CA GLY A 133 7.20 -14.07 -10.73
C GLY A 133 7.66 -12.72 -10.22
N LEU A 134 8.08 -12.59 -8.94
CA LEU A 134 8.78 -11.40 -8.48
C LEU A 134 10.10 -11.21 -9.25
N SER A 135 10.08 -10.39 -10.29
CA SER A 135 11.29 -9.89 -10.93
C SER A 135 11.78 -8.67 -10.18
N LEU A 136 12.91 -8.79 -9.50
CA LEU A 136 13.66 -7.60 -9.10
C LEU A 136 14.05 -6.84 -10.38
N PRO A 137 13.99 -5.50 -10.40
CA PRO A 137 14.41 -4.74 -11.57
C PRO A 137 15.80 -5.21 -12.00
N GLY A 138 15.99 -5.40 -13.31
CA GLY A 138 17.23 -5.93 -13.91
C GLY A 138 18.49 -5.11 -13.65
N GLN A 139 18.43 -4.09 -12.79
CA GLN A 139 19.61 -3.58 -12.10
C GLN A 139 20.09 -4.63 -11.11
N ALA A 140 20.95 -5.54 -11.59
CA ALA A 140 22.16 -5.96 -10.91
C ALA A 140 22.11 -5.84 -9.38
N SER A 141 21.27 -6.61 -8.70
CA SER A 141 21.19 -6.54 -7.25
C SER A 141 22.56 -6.93 -6.70
N ARG A 142 23.25 -5.95 -6.09
CA ARG A 142 24.57 -6.16 -5.52
C ARG A 142 24.39 -6.62 -4.08
N PHE A 143 25.00 -7.76 -3.77
CA PHE A 143 25.04 -8.29 -2.41
C PHE A 143 26.43 -8.85 -2.12
N SER A 144 26.82 -8.91 -0.86
CA SER A 144 28.08 -9.56 -0.46
C SER A 144 27.83 -10.86 0.30
N ARG A 145 28.84 -11.72 0.28
CA ARG A 145 28.98 -12.89 1.15
C ARG A 145 30.37 -12.81 1.75
N GLY A 146 30.49 -13.12 3.03
CA GLY A 146 31.76 -12.97 3.73
C GLY A 146 31.98 -14.05 4.78
N ALA A 147 33.22 -14.14 5.22
CA ALA A 147 33.64 -14.98 6.33
C ALA A 147 34.71 -14.26 7.15
N VAL A 148 34.88 -14.68 8.40
CA VAL A 148 35.98 -14.24 9.26
C VAL A 148 36.72 -15.49 9.71
N VAL A 149 38.01 -15.53 9.41
CA VAL A 149 38.91 -16.61 9.84
C VAL A 149 39.74 -16.07 11.00
N THR A 150 39.50 -16.61 12.19
CA THR A 150 40.22 -16.25 13.42
C THR A 150 41.52 -17.03 13.55
N SER A 151 42.60 -16.37 13.95
CA SER A 151 43.92 -16.95 14.19
C SER A 151 44.43 -17.87 13.06
N PRO A 152 44.42 -17.43 11.79
CA PRO A 152 44.88 -18.28 10.70
C PRO A 152 46.38 -18.57 10.85
N ALA A 153 46.72 -19.86 10.86
CA ALA A 153 48.09 -20.34 11.08
C ALA A 153 48.78 -20.84 9.79
N GLY A 154 48.05 -20.95 8.68
CA GLY A 154 48.57 -21.49 7.43
C GLY A 154 47.51 -21.51 6.32
N ALA A 155 47.82 -22.22 5.24
CA ALA A 155 46.92 -22.34 4.11
C ALA A 155 45.66 -23.15 4.48
N VAL A 156 44.48 -22.61 4.20
CA VAL A 156 43.19 -23.25 4.51
C VAL A 156 42.08 -22.65 3.65
N THR A 157 41.08 -23.46 3.31
CA THR A 157 39.90 -23.03 2.53
C THR A 157 38.63 -23.22 3.34
N TYR A 158 37.75 -22.22 3.31
CA TYR A 158 36.44 -22.23 3.99
C TYR A 158 35.33 -21.95 2.99
N VAL A 159 34.36 -22.86 2.89
CA VAL A 159 33.15 -22.66 2.09
C VAL A 159 32.23 -21.66 2.79
N ILE A 160 31.86 -20.60 2.07
CA ILE A 160 30.99 -19.54 2.57
C ILE A 160 29.52 -19.88 2.28
N CYS A 161 29.22 -20.29 1.06
CA CYS A 161 27.87 -20.66 0.66
C CYS A 161 27.84 -21.54 -0.59
N ALA A 162 26.71 -22.21 -0.78
CA ALA A 162 26.28 -22.72 -2.08
C ALA A 162 25.24 -21.76 -2.66
N LEU A 163 25.45 -21.31 -3.90
CA LEU A 163 24.55 -20.36 -4.56
C LEU A 163 23.20 -21.01 -4.87
N GLN A 164 22.11 -20.35 -4.48
CA GLN A 164 20.75 -20.81 -4.80
C GLN A 164 20.29 -20.35 -6.18
N LYS A 165 20.92 -19.31 -6.72
CA LYS A 165 20.68 -18.75 -8.07
C LYS A 165 22.03 -18.36 -8.68
N GLY A 166 22.12 -18.38 -10.00
CA GLY A 166 23.30 -17.89 -10.71
C GLY A 166 23.57 -16.40 -10.41
N ALA A 167 24.85 -16.05 -10.36
CA ALA A 167 25.32 -14.71 -10.05
C ALA A 167 26.69 -14.46 -10.69
N GLN A 168 27.02 -13.19 -10.92
CA GLN A 168 28.35 -12.76 -11.32
C GLN A 168 29.14 -12.31 -10.08
N VAL A 169 30.30 -12.90 -9.82
CA VAL A 169 31.30 -12.34 -8.91
C VAL A 169 31.90 -11.11 -9.56
N VAL A 170 31.75 -9.95 -8.91
CA VAL A 170 32.19 -8.64 -9.41
C VAL A 170 33.34 -8.04 -8.61
N GLY A 171 33.66 -8.64 -7.46
CA GLY A 171 34.80 -8.21 -6.67
C GLY A 171 35.07 -9.14 -5.50
N VAL A 172 36.30 -9.07 -4.99
CA VAL A 172 36.71 -9.70 -3.73
C VAL A 172 37.48 -8.67 -2.94
N ALA A 173 37.21 -8.54 -1.65
CA ALA A 173 37.99 -7.75 -0.74
C ALA A 173 38.32 -8.54 0.51
N ALA A 174 39.41 -8.16 1.18
CA ALA A 174 39.78 -8.75 2.46
C ALA A 174 40.42 -7.71 3.37
N TYR A 175 40.37 -8.01 4.66
CA TYR A 175 40.88 -7.20 5.75
C TYR A 175 41.64 -8.09 6.72
N ARG A 176 42.74 -7.58 7.28
CA ARG A 176 43.54 -8.29 8.29
C ARG A 176 43.69 -7.43 9.53
N SER A 177 43.56 -8.04 10.71
CA SER A 177 43.98 -7.47 11.98
C SER A 177 45.08 -8.33 12.61
N GLY A 178 46.13 -7.69 13.14
CA GLY A 178 47.30 -8.34 13.74
C GLY A 178 48.22 -9.02 12.72
N GLY A 179 49.47 -9.24 13.12
CA GLY A 179 50.51 -9.87 12.29
C GLY A 179 51.09 -8.98 11.19
N SER A 180 51.89 -9.57 10.30
CA SER A 180 52.64 -8.83 9.28
C SER A 180 52.13 -9.02 7.86
N GLY A 181 51.32 -10.05 7.61
CA GLY A 181 50.82 -10.31 6.27
C GLY A 181 49.89 -11.52 6.17
N ALA A 182 49.14 -11.55 5.09
CA ALA A 182 48.43 -12.72 4.61
C ALA A 182 48.29 -12.62 3.09
N THR A 183 48.24 -13.75 2.40
CA THR A 183 47.81 -13.81 1.00
C THR A 183 46.54 -14.64 0.91
N ILE A 184 45.59 -14.19 0.10
CA ILE A 184 44.28 -14.82 -0.01
C ILE A 184 43.81 -14.97 -1.44
N ASN A 185 42.89 -15.90 -1.67
CA ASN A 185 42.08 -15.97 -2.88
C ASN A 185 40.62 -16.26 -2.50
N ALA A 186 39.70 -16.01 -3.43
CA ALA A 186 38.37 -16.56 -3.36
C ALA A 186 38.26 -17.68 -4.41
N VAL A 187 37.50 -18.72 -4.14
CA VAL A 187 37.38 -19.85 -5.07
C VAL A 187 35.93 -20.20 -5.36
N ARG A 188 35.67 -20.62 -6.59
CA ARG A 188 34.40 -21.18 -7.05
C ARG A 188 34.62 -22.62 -7.45
N ASN A 189 34.02 -23.57 -6.72
CA ASN A 189 34.25 -25.02 -6.92
C ASN A 189 35.75 -25.38 -6.99
N GLY A 190 36.57 -24.73 -6.16
CA GLY A 190 38.02 -24.93 -6.13
C GLY A 190 38.84 -24.19 -7.21
N MET A 191 38.20 -23.49 -8.16
CA MET A 191 38.90 -22.62 -9.12
C MET A 191 39.08 -21.23 -8.54
N ASP A 192 40.27 -20.64 -8.71
CA ASP A 192 40.56 -19.28 -8.27
C ASP A 192 39.70 -18.23 -8.99
N LEU A 193 39.19 -17.30 -8.20
CA LEU A 193 38.46 -16.12 -8.66
C LEU A 193 39.37 -14.91 -8.84
N LEU A 194 40.58 -14.92 -8.26
CA LEU A 194 41.57 -13.87 -8.48
C LEU A 194 42.70 -14.39 -9.38
N PRO A 195 43.10 -13.65 -10.44
CA PRO A 195 44.26 -14.00 -11.26
C PRO A 195 45.58 -14.01 -10.49
N THR A 196 45.64 -13.25 -9.39
CA THR A 196 46.78 -13.17 -8.49
C THR A 196 46.25 -13.12 -7.07
N ASP A 197 46.86 -13.87 -6.16
CA ASP A 197 46.48 -13.86 -4.75
C ASP A 197 46.57 -12.44 -4.19
N LEU A 198 45.54 -12.03 -3.45
CA LEU A 198 45.45 -10.71 -2.84
C LEU A 198 46.35 -10.66 -1.60
N SER A 199 47.32 -9.74 -1.63
CA SER A 199 48.25 -9.53 -0.52
C SER A 199 47.75 -8.49 0.48
N LEU A 200 47.75 -8.86 1.77
CA LEU A 200 47.31 -8.03 2.90
C LEU A 200 48.51 -7.59 3.74
N SER A 201 49.42 -6.82 3.12
CA SER A 201 50.63 -6.32 3.78
C SER A 201 50.37 -5.22 4.79
N THR A 202 49.32 -4.41 4.56
CA THR A 202 48.93 -3.32 5.46
C THR A 202 47.89 -3.81 6.46
N GLU A 203 48.17 -3.67 7.75
CA GLU A 203 47.21 -4.01 8.80
C GLU A 203 46.04 -3.02 8.82
N ALA A 204 44.86 -3.50 9.20
CA ALA A 204 43.66 -2.70 9.45
C ALA A 204 43.15 -1.90 8.24
N VAL A 205 43.42 -2.37 7.03
CA VAL A 205 42.93 -1.77 5.78
C VAL A 205 42.20 -2.83 4.96
N TRP A 206 41.03 -2.47 4.44
CA TRP A 206 40.35 -3.27 3.41
C TRP A 206 41.10 -3.12 2.10
N VAL A 207 41.54 -4.24 1.55
CA VAL A 207 42.18 -4.31 0.24
C VAL A 207 41.21 -4.99 -0.71
N ALA A 208 40.92 -4.36 -1.85
CA ALA A 208 40.12 -4.95 -2.92
C ALA A 208 41.02 -5.52 -4.01
N ALA A 209 40.65 -6.67 -4.57
CA ALA A 209 41.34 -7.24 -5.70
C ALA A 209 41.13 -6.39 -6.96
N PRO A 210 42.15 -6.22 -7.82
CA PRO A 210 42.06 -5.35 -9.00
C PRO A 210 41.20 -5.94 -10.13
N SER A 211 41.01 -7.26 -10.15
CA SER A 211 40.19 -7.95 -11.13
C SER A 211 39.70 -9.29 -10.60
N VAL A 212 38.64 -9.82 -11.22
CA VAL A 212 38.09 -11.15 -10.98
C VAL A 212 38.17 -11.94 -12.28
N GLN A 213 38.55 -13.22 -12.17
CA GLN A 213 38.42 -14.24 -13.21
C GLN A 213 37.39 -15.28 -12.78
N ASN A 214 36.92 -16.11 -13.72
CA ASN A 214 35.97 -17.18 -13.41
C ASN A 214 34.72 -16.69 -12.64
N GLY A 215 34.29 -15.45 -12.88
CA GLY A 215 33.28 -14.80 -12.05
C GLY A 215 31.84 -15.25 -12.30
N VAL A 216 31.54 -15.91 -13.43
CA VAL A 216 30.17 -16.37 -13.75
C VAL A 216 29.84 -17.62 -12.94
N ALA A 217 29.04 -17.53 -11.88
CA ALA A 217 28.64 -18.68 -11.08
C ALA A 217 27.17 -19.06 -11.35
N VAL A 218 26.87 -20.36 -11.35
CA VAL A 218 25.51 -20.89 -11.55
C VAL A 218 24.90 -21.37 -10.23
N ALA A 219 23.59 -21.64 -10.22
CA ALA A 219 22.95 -22.25 -9.07
C ALA A 219 23.61 -23.61 -8.75
N GLY A 220 23.89 -23.86 -7.47
CA GLY A 220 24.62 -25.03 -6.99
C GLY A 220 26.12 -24.82 -6.83
N ASP A 221 26.73 -23.81 -7.46
CA ASP A 221 28.16 -23.53 -7.29
C ASP A 221 28.48 -23.17 -5.83
N SER A 222 29.59 -23.70 -5.34
CA SER A 222 30.16 -23.35 -4.04
C SER A 222 31.08 -22.16 -4.16
N LEU A 223 30.89 -21.16 -3.30
CA LEU A 223 31.81 -20.05 -3.10
C LEU A 223 32.56 -20.24 -1.79
N ALA A 224 33.87 -20.09 -1.85
CA ALA A 224 34.76 -20.27 -0.71
C ALA A 224 35.85 -19.20 -0.71
N VAL A 225 36.51 -19.04 0.43
CA VAL A 225 37.71 -18.22 0.59
C VAL A 225 38.88 -19.08 1.01
N THR A 226 40.05 -18.76 0.51
CA THR A 226 41.28 -19.48 0.77
C THR A 226 42.31 -18.52 1.34
N VAL A 227 42.78 -18.81 2.56
CA VAL A 227 44.05 -18.27 3.05
C VAL A 227 45.14 -19.08 2.38
N ARG A 228 46.06 -18.41 1.69
CA ARG A 228 47.17 -19.03 0.94
C ARG A 228 48.45 -19.05 1.77
N SER A 229 48.73 -17.96 2.45
CA SER A 229 49.80 -17.86 3.43
C SER A 229 49.49 -16.83 4.50
N VAL A 230 50.16 -16.92 5.64
CA VAL A 230 50.09 -15.96 6.74
C VAL A 230 51.50 -15.65 7.25
N SER A 231 51.70 -14.44 7.75
CA SER A 231 52.93 -14.04 8.42
C SER A 231 52.63 -13.16 9.64
N GLY A 232 53.42 -13.32 10.70
CA GLY A 232 53.32 -12.53 11.93
C GLY A 232 52.13 -12.86 12.86
N ALA A 233 51.45 -13.99 12.65
CA ALA A 233 50.30 -14.43 13.45
C ALA A 233 49.12 -13.42 13.48
N PRO A 234 48.37 -13.30 12.38
CA PRO A 234 47.17 -12.47 12.36
C PRO A 234 46.13 -12.92 13.39
N ALA A 235 45.47 -11.95 14.03
CA ALA A 235 44.37 -12.21 14.95
C ALA A 235 43.12 -12.68 14.19
N TYR A 236 42.82 -12.04 13.06
CA TYR A 236 41.82 -12.53 12.11
C TYR A 236 42.03 -11.97 10.70
N VAL A 237 41.44 -12.66 9.72
CA VAL A 237 41.28 -12.19 8.34
C VAL A 237 39.79 -12.25 7.99
N SER A 238 39.24 -11.12 7.57
CA SER A 238 37.86 -10.99 7.11
C SER A 238 37.83 -10.92 5.58
N PHE A 239 36.80 -11.48 4.98
CA PHE A 239 36.64 -11.60 3.54
C PHE A 239 35.26 -11.12 3.11
N GLU A 240 35.18 -10.50 1.95
CA GLU A 240 33.93 -10.26 1.23
C GLU A 240 34.08 -10.62 -0.25
N ILE A 241 33.09 -11.36 -0.76
CA ILE A 241 32.86 -11.63 -2.17
C ILE A 241 31.63 -10.83 -2.59
N PHE A 242 31.81 -9.90 -3.51
CA PHE A 242 30.74 -9.09 -4.07
C PHE A 242 30.11 -9.82 -5.25
N LEU A 243 28.79 -9.96 -5.20
CA LEU A 243 27.98 -10.68 -6.17
C LEU A 243 26.98 -9.72 -6.79
N GLN A 244 26.72 -9.94 -8.07
CA GLN A 244 25.69 -9.27 -8.84
C GLN A 244 24.70 -10.34 -9.31
N GLY A 245 23.45 -10.25 -8.87
CA GLY A 245 22.39 -11.19 -9.26
C GLY A 245 22.12 -11.12 -10.76
N ALA A 246 21.96 -12.29 -11.38
CA ALA A 246 21.41 -12.45 -12.73
C ALA A 246 19.88 -12.49 -12.69
#